data_AF-A0A3M9N363-F1
#
_entry.id   AF-A0A3M9N363-F1
#
_cell.length_a   1.000
_cell.length_b   1.000
_cell.length_c   1.000
_cell.angle_alpha   90.00
_cell.angle_beta   90.00
_cell.angle_gamma   90.00
#
_symmetry.space_group_name_H-M   'P 1'
#
loop_
_entity.id
_entity.type
_entity.pdbx_description
1 polymer ?
#
loop_
_entity_poly.entity_id
_entity_poly.type
_entity_poly.pdbx_seq_one_letter_code
_entity_poly.pdbx_strand_id
1 'polypeptide(L)'
;MRKTKWVIYTVGVGILPLFARALLSAISDKPWCAMFVFNESDLVTYSLALCLANIIELDGIEERQLKKIPNLKPNFKTKNRGASLLMIMVVIIVYSAVINAELDNGAGYEKVNTKVLTGILALVNTLISYSIFDRIKNI
;
A
#
# COMPACT_ATOMS: atom_id res chain seq x y z
N MET A 1 15.47 3.78 -16.41
CA MET A 1 14.36 4.73 -16.11
C MET A 1 13.17 4.13 -15.33
N ARG A 2 13.03 2.79 -15.17
CA ARG A 2 11.87 2.18 -14.46
C ARG A 2 11.86 2.38 -12.93
N LYS A 3 13.02 2.30 -12.26
CA LYS A 3 13.10 2.41 -10.78
C LYS A 3 12.52 3.72 -10.24
N THR A 4 12.93 4.84 -10.84
CA THR A 4 12.53 6.18 -10.40
C THR A 4 11.04 6.42 -10.62
N LYS A 5 10.48 5.93 -11.74
CA LYS A 5 9.04 6.01 -12.01
C LYS A 5 8.24 5.22 -10.96
N TRP A 6 8.65 3.99 -10.65
CA TRP A 6 7.95 3.19 -9.64
C TRP A 6 8.00 3.81 -8.24
N VAL A 7 9.17 4.23 -7.77
CA VAL A 7 9.28 4.85 -6.44
C VAL A 7 8.44 6.13 -6.34
N ILE A 8 8.42 6.97 -7.39
CA ILE A 8 7.66 8.22 -7.38
C ILE A 8 6.15 7.96 -7.48
N TYR A 9 5.70 7.15 -8.46
CA TYR A 9 4.27 6.96 -8.71
C TYR A 9 3.60 6.00 -7.73
N THR A 10 4.34 5.01 -7.20
CA THR A 10 3.79 3.95 -6.36
C THR A 10 3.95 4.26 -4.88
N VAL A 11 5.19 4.53 -4.46
CA VAL A 11 5.50 4.77 -3.04
C VAL A 11 5.27 6.23 -2.68
N GLY A 12 5.68 7.17 -3.55
CA GLY A 12 5.50 8.61 -3.33
C GLY A 12 4.04 9.04 -3.28
N VAL A 13 3.23 8.63 -4.27
CA VAL A 13 1.78 8.94 -4.29
C VAL A 13 1.06 8.25 -3.13
N GLY A 14 1.41 7.01 -2.81
CA GLY A 14 0.81 6.30 -1.67
C GLY A 14 1.10 6.95 -0.31
N ILE A 15 2.28 7.55 -0.13
CA ILE A 15 2.68 8.24 1.12
C ILE A 15 2.04 9.63 1.23
N LEU A 16 1.50 10.18 0.14
CA LEU A 16 0.94 11.54 0.09
C LEU A 16 -0.07 11.84 1.21
N PRO A 17 -1.02 10.94 1.58
CA PRO A 17 -1.95 11.20 2.69
C PRO A 17 -1.22 11.37 4.04
N LEU A 18 -0.25 10.50 4.32
CA LEU A 18 0.58 10.57 5.54
C LEU A 18 1.41 11.86 5.57
N PHE A 19 1.97 12.24 4.41
CA PHE A 19 2.72 13.49 4.28
C PHE A 19 1.82 14.72 4.49
N ALA A 20 0.60 14.70 3.94
CA ALA A 20 -0.38 15.76 4.15
C ALA A 20 -0.75 15.89 5.64
N ARG A 21 -0.96 14.78 6.37
CA ARG A 21 -1.20 14.83 7.82
C ARG A 21 0.01 15.33 8.60
N ALA A 22 1.22 14.96 8.19
CA ALA A 22 2.44 15.48 8.79
C ALA A 22 2.53 17.01 8.63
N LEU A 23 2.23 17.55 7.44
CA LEU A 23 2.17 19.00 7.21
C LEU A 23 1.09 19.67 8.06
N LEU A 24 -0.13 19.09 8.11
CA LEU A 24 -1.22 19.61 8.94
C LEU A 24 -0.87 19.62 10.43
N SER A 25 -0.14 18.62 10.91
CA SER A 25 0.33 18.58 12.29
C SER A 25 1.41 19.62 12.60
N ALA A 26 2.20 20.04 11.61
CA ALA A 26 3.24 21.05 11.78
C ALA A 26 2.67 22.47 11.89
N ILE A 27 1.47 22.71 11.35
CA ILE A 27 0.77 24.00 11.42
C ILE A 27 -0.30 24.05 12.51
N SER A 28 -0.53 22.94 13.22
CA SER A 28 -1.52 22.87 14.29
C SER A 28 -0.91 23.32 15.61
N ASP A 29 -1.68 24.05 16.42
CA ASP A 29 -1.28 24.42 17.79
C ASP A 29 -1.13 23.22 18.74
N LYS A 30 -1.52 22.03 18.29
CA LYS A 30 -1.41 20.79 19.08
C LYS A 30 0.01 20.23 18.99
N PRO A 31 0.54 19.65 20.09
CA PRO A 31 1.84 19.02 20.07
C PRO A 31 1.89 17.89 19.04
N TRP A 32 3.02 17.79 18.34
CA TRP A 32 3.24 16.77 17.32
C TRP A 32 2.99 15.38 17.91
N CYS A 33 2.02 14.65 17.38
CA CYS A 33 1.62 13.34 17.89
C CYS A 33 1.70 12.31 16.77
N ALA A 34 2.58 11.31 16.95
CA ALA A 34 2.74 10.23 15.97
C ALA A 34 1.42 9.49 15.71
N MET A 35 0.52 9.38 16.69
CA MET A 35 -0.80 8.77 16.50
C MET A 35 -1.71 9.54 15.54
N PHE A 36 -1.49 10.86 15.40
CA PHE A 36 -2.24 11.69 14.47
C PHE A 36 -1.73 11.57 13.03
N VAL A 37 -0.41 11.47 12.88
CA VAL A 37 0.26 11.33 11.57
C VAL A 37 0.06 9.93 11.00
N PHE A 38 0.21 8.88 11.81
CA PHE A 38 -0.06 7.50 11.40
C PHE A 38 -1.52 7.15 11.67
N ASN A 39 -2.42 7.64 10.83
CA ASN A 39 -3.82 7.30 10.95
C ASN A 39 -4.18 6.04 10.17
N GLU A 40 -5.17 5.32 10.68
CA GLU A 40 -5.65 4.03 10.17
C GLU A 40 -6.17 4.16 8.73
N SER A 41 -6.95 5.21 8.43
CA SER A 41 -7.49 5.47 7.09
C SER A 41 -6.40 5.79 6.05
N ASP A 42 -5.35 6.52 6.46
CA ASP A 42 -4.22 6.83 5.59
C ASP A 42 -3.37 5.59 5.29
N LEU A 43 -3.18 4.72 6.28
CA LEU A 43 -2.46 3.44 6.12
C LEU A 43 -3.20 2.47 5.18
N VAL A 44 -4.53 2.45 5.24
CA VAL A 44 -5.36 1.73 4.27
C VAL A 44 -5.19 2.33 2.88
N THR A 45 -5.27 3.65 2.76
CA THR A 45 -5.14 4.33 1.46
C THR A 45 -3.77 4.06 0.82
N TYR A 46 -2.71 4.12 1.62
CA TYR A 46 -1.35 3.73 1.23
C TYR A 46 -1.31 2.27 0.74
N SER A 47 -1.91 1.35 1.49
CA SER A 47 -1.98 -0.07 1.14
C SER A 47 -2.69 -0.31 -0.19
N LEU A 48 -3.84 0.35 -0.42
CA LEU A 48 -4.58 0.26 -1.68
C LEU A 48 -3.74 0.81 -2.85
N ALA A 49 -3.10 1.95 -2.66
CA ALA A 49 -2.25 2.57 -3.68
C ALA A 49 -1.09 1.62 -4.09
N LEU A 50 -0.44 0.97 -3.12
CA LEU A 50 0.60 -0.04 -3.38
C LEU A 50 0.07 -1.22 -4.18
N CYS A 51 -1.06 -1.82 -3.78
CA CYS A 51 -1.63 -2.96 -4.47
C CYS A 51 -2.06 -2.61 -5.91
N LEU A 52 -2.68 -1.44 -6.10
CA LEU A 52 -3.10 -0.98 -7.43
C LEU A 52 -1.89 -0.72 -8.33
N ALA A 53 -0.87 -0.06 -7.81
CA ALA A 53 0.34 0.23 -8.56
C ALA A 53 1.12 -1.04 -8.92
N ASN A 54 1.12 -2.07 -8.06
CA ASN A 54 1.67 -3.38 -8.41
C ASN A 54 0.95 -3.96 -9.64
N ILE A 55 -0.39 -3.91 -9.67
CA ILE A 55 -1.19 -4.41 -10.81
C ILE A 55 -0.85 -3.63 -12.08
N ILE A 56 -0.84 -2.29 -12.01
CA ILE A 56 -0.55 -1.41 -13.14
C ILE A 56 0.86 -1.69 -13.70
N GLU A 57 1.87 -1.75 -12.83
CA GLU A 57 3.25 -2.00 -13.27
C GLU A 57 3.39 -3.40 -13.87
N LEU A 58 2.76 -4.42 -13.28
CA LEU A 58 2.76 -5.78 -13.81
C LEU A 58 2.05 -5.85 -15.18
N ASP A 59 0.93 -5.17 -15.35
CA ASP A 59 0.19 -5.13 -16.61
C ASP A 59 0.97 -4.39 -17.70
N GLY A 60 1.70 -3.33 -17.34
CA GLY A 60 2.60 -2.59 -18.23
C GLY A 60 3.82 -3.38 -18.72
N ILE A 61 4.10 -4.56 -18.18
CA ILE A 61 5.18 -5.44 -18.68
C ILE A 61 4.70 -6.19 -19.93
N GLU A 62 5.26 -5.84 -21.09
CA GLU A 62 5.05 -6.59 -22.33
C GLU A 62 5.62 -8.01 -22.24
N GLU A 63 4.91 -9.00 -22.80
CA GLU A 63 5.36 -10.40 -22.81
C GLU A 63 6.72 -10.62 -23.50
N ARG A 64 7.07 -9.75 -24.47
CA ARG A 64 8.38 -9.79 -25.15
C ARG A 64 9.54 -9.47 -24.21
N GLN A 65 9.32 -8.64 -23.19
CA GLN A 65 10.32 -8.32 -22.17
C GLN A 65 10.45 -9.47 -21.16
N LEU A 66 9.35 -10.13 -20.82
CA LEU A 66 9.33 -11.34 -19.98
C LEU A 66 10.13 -12.50 -20.61
N LYS A 67 10.02 -12.72 -21.92
CA LYS A 67 10.74 -13.79 -22.64
C LYS A 67 12.25 -13.55 -22.78
N LYS A 68 12.72 -12.31 -22.68
CA LYS A 68 14.15 -11.97 -22.80
C LYS A 68 14.96 -12.25 -21.53
N ILE A 69 14.30 -12.60 -20.43
CA ILE A 69 14.96 -12.79 -19.13
C ILE A 69 15.01 -14.28 -18.82
N PRO A 70 16.21 -14.88 -18.76
CA PRO A 70 16.34 -16.24 -18.27
C PRO A 70 15.85 -16.26 -16.82
N ASN A 71 14.83 -17.08 -16.54
CA ASN A 71 14.18 -17.34 -15.24
C ASN A 71 12.91 -16.54 -14.87
N LEU A 72 12.42 -15.59 -15.68
CA LEU A 72 11.13 -14.95 -15.39
C LEU A 72 9.98 -15.73 -16.07
N LYS A 73 9.47 -16.76 -15.38
CA LYS A 73 8.34 -17.56 -15.90
C LYS A 73 7.09 -16.67 -16.06
N PRO A 74 6.28 -16.84 -17.12
CA PRO A 74 5.02 -16.11 -17.29
C PRO A 74 4.07 -16.22 -16.08
N ASN A 75 4.17 -17.31 -15.30
CA ASN A 75 3.44 -17.48 -14.05
C ASN A 75 3.72 -16.40 -12.98
N PHE A 76 4.86 -15.72 -13.02
CA PHE A 76 5.20 -14.69 -12.03
C PHE A 76 4.23 -13.49 -12.10
N LYS A 77 3.95 -13.03 -13.33
CA LYS A 77 3.03 -11.91 -13.59
C LYS A 77 1.62 -12.25 -13.10
N THR A 78 1.10 -13.41 -13.51
CA THR A 78 -0.24 -13.87 -13.12
C THR A 78 -0.38 -14.06 -11.62
N LYS A 79 0.62 -14.70 -10.97
CA LYS A 79 0.59 -14.97 -9.52
C LYS A 79 0.57 -13.68 -8.70
N ASN A 80 1.42 -12.72 -9.02
CA ASN A 80 1.51 -11.48 -8.24
C ASN A 80 0.38 -10.50 -8.52
N ARG A 81 -0.17 -10.52 -9.74
CA ARG A 81 -1.41 -9.80 -10.03
C ARG A 81 -2.57 -10.36 -9.22
N GLY A 82 -2.74 -11.68 -9.19
CA GLY A 82 -3.74 -12.34 -8.35
C GLY A 82 -3.54 -12.05 -6.87
N ALA A 83 -2.31 -12.12 -6.36
CA ALA A 83 -1.99 -11.77 -4.98
C ALA A 83 -2.34 -10.32 -4.65
N SER A 84 -2.03 -9.37 -5.54
CA SER A 84 -2.36 -7.95 -5.34
C SER A 84 -3.88 -7.72 -5.32
N LEU A 85 -4.65 -8.41 -6.17
CA LEU A 85 -6.11 -8.36 -6.16
C LEU A 85 -6.69 -8.92 -4.85
N LEU A 86 -6.17 -10.06 -4.37
CA LEU A 86 -6.60 -10.63 -3.08
C LEU A 86 -6.28 -9.67 -1.93
N MET A 87 -5.11 -9.03 -1.94
CA MET A 87 -4.76 -8.04 -0.92
C MET A 87 -5.68 -6.81 -0.97
N ILE A 88 -6.12 -6.35 -2.15
CA ILE A 88 -7.14 -5.28 -2.24
C ILE A 88 -8.41 -5.68 -1.52
N MET A 89 -8.90 -6.92 -1.71
CA MET A 89 -10.10 -7.41 -1.02
C MET A 89 -9.91 -7.39 0.50
N VAL A 90 -8.76 -7.87 0.99
CA VAL A 90 -8.42 -7.83 2.43
C VAL A 90 -8.37 -6.39 2.94
N VAL A 91 -7.75 -5.48 2.19
CA VAL A 91 -7.64 -4.06 2.57
C VAL A 91 -9.01 -3.39 2.62
N ILE A 92 -9.93 -3.71 1.71
CA ILE A 92 -11.31 -3.18 1.75
C ILE A 92 -12.08 -3.69 2.97
N ILE A 93 -11.92 -4.97 3.34
CA ILE A 93 -12.54 -5.52 4.55
C ILE A 93 -12.00 -4.79 5.79
N VAL A 94 -10.69 -4.60 5.88
CA VAL A 94 -10.07 -3.85 6.98
C VAL A 94 -10.51 -2.39 6.98
N TYR A 95 -10.66 -1.76 5.82
CA TYR A 95 -11.16 -0.39 5.71
C TYR A 95 -12.58 -0.24 6.26
N SER A 96 -13.45 -1.22 6.00
CA SER A 96 -14.79 -1.24 6.60
C SER A 96 -14.70 -1.29 8.13
N ALA A 97 -13.80 -2.09 8.70
CA ALA A 97 -13.58 -2.11 10.15
C ALA A 97 -13.05 -0.77 10.69
N VAL A 98 -12.16 -0.08 9.94
CA VAL A 98 -11.67 1.26 10.30
C VAL A 98 -12.80 2.28 10.32
N ILE A 99 -13.62 2.34 9.26
CA ILE A 99 -14.76 3.25 9.17
C ILE A 99 -15.73 3.02 10.33
N ASN A 100 -16.06 1.75 10.63
CA ASN A 100 -16.93 1.43 11.75
C ASN A 100 -16.32 1.84 13.11
N ALA A 101 -15.01 1.68 13.29
CA ALA A 101 -14.31 2.13 14.51
C ALA A 101 -14.24 3.67 14.64
N GLU A 102 -14.39 4.41 13.53
CA GLU A 102 -14.46 5.87 13.53
C GLU A 102 -15.88 6.39 13.79
N LEU A 103 -16.89 5.71 13.23
CA LEU A 103 -18.31 6.08 13.36
C LEU A 103 -18.89 5.72 14.72
N ASP A 104 -18.56 4.55 15.28
CA ASP A 104 -19.05 4.16 16.59
C ASP A 104 -18.21 4.82 17.69
N ASN A 105 -18.88 5.62 18.52
CA ASN A 105 -18.35 6.11 19.79
C ASN A 105 -18.19 4.97 20.83
N GLY A 106 -17.56 3.85 20.44
CA GLY A 106 -17.10 2.81 21.36
C GLY A 106 -17.86 1.47 21.38
N ALA A 107 -18.70 1.13 20.39
CA ALA A 107 -19.58 -0.04 20.48
C ALA A 107 -19.09 -1.34 19.80
N GLY A 108 -17.81 -1.50 19.44
CA GLY A 108 -17.32 -2.82 19.02
C GLY A 108 -15.87 -2.95 18.55
N TYR A 109 -15.26 -1.87 18.05
CA TYR A 109 -13.90 -1.91 17.53
C TYR A 109 -12.99 -0.94 18.28
N GLU A 110 -11.95 -1.49 18.91
CA GLU A 110 -10.94 -0.71 19.61
C GLU A 110 -10.00 -0.03 18.59
N LYS A 111 -9.90 1.31 18.65
CA LYS A 111 -9.07 2.12 17.73
C LYS A 111 -7.59 1.69 17.74
N VAL A 112 -7.07 1.24 18.88
CA VAL A 112 -5.68 0.77 18.97
C VAL A 112 -5.50 -0.52 18.15
N ASN A 113 -6.45 -1.44 18.20
CA ASN A 113 -6.37 -2.71 17.48
C ASN A 113 -6.53 -2.51 15.97
N THR A 114 -7.43 -1.64 15.52
CA THR A 114 -7.56 -1.30 14.10
C THR A 114 -6.30 -0.61 13.56
N LYS A 115 -5.62 0.19 14.38
CA LYS A 115 -4.34 0.81 14.05
C LYS A 115 -3.21 -0.19 13.88
N VAL A 116 -3.07 -1.13 14.82
CA VAL A 116 -2.07 -2.20 14.70
C VAL A 116 -2.35 -3.05 13.47
N LEU A 117 -3.61 -3.41 13.22
CA LEU A 117 -4.01 -4.21 12.06
C LEU A 117 -3.67 -3.52 10.73
N THR A 118 -4.03 -2.25 10.59
CA THR A 118 -3.74 -1.46 9.38
C THR A 118 -2.23 -1.23 9.21
N GLY A 119 -1.48 -1.05 10.30
CA GLY A 119 -0.03 -0.96 10.28
C GLY A 119 0.65 -2.25 9.79
N ILE A 120 0.24 -3.41 10.31
CA ILE A 120 0.74 -4.71 9.85
C ILE A 120 0.40 -4.92 8.38
N LEU A 121 -0.83 -4.59 7.98
CA LEU A 121 -1.26 -4.74 6.59
C LEU A 121 -0.45 -3.86 5.63
N ALA A 122 -0.19 -2.61 6.00
CA ALA A 122 0.66 -1.70 5.25
C ALA A 122 2.09 -2.24 5.12
N LEU A 123 2.65 -2.79 6.20
CA LEU A 123 3.99 -3.40 6.19
C LEU A 123 4.03 -4.60 5.23
N VAL A 124 3.08 -5.53 5.35
CA VAL A 124 2.99 -6.73 4.50
C VAL A 124 2.86 -6.34 3.03
N ASN A 125 1.99 -5.38 2.71
CA ASN A 125 1.82 -4.88 1.35
C ASN A 125 3.10 -4.23 0.82
N THR A 126 3.82 -3.48 1.67
CA THR A 126 5.11 -2.89 1.30
C THR A 126 6.14 -3.97 0.97
N LEU A 127 6.21 -5.06 1.74
CA LEU A 127 7.12 -6.18 1.49
C LEU A 127 6.78 -6.90 0.18
N ILE A 128 5.50 -7.12 -0.10
CA ILE A 128 5.04 -7.73 -1.37
C ILE A 128 5.40 -6.82 -2.54
N SER A 129 5.06 -5.53 -2.46
CA SER A 129 5.41 -4.52 -3.46
C SER A 129 6.93 -4.46 -3.69
N TYR A 130 7.73 -4.51 -2.64
CA TYR A 130 9.19 -4.53 -2.73
C TYR A 130 9.71 -5.80 -3.42
N SER A 131 9.15 -6.97 -3.10
CA SER A 131 9.51 -8.24 -3.75
C SER A 131 9.20 -8.23 -5.26
N ILE A 132 8.07 -7.64 -5.65
CA ILE A 132 7.71 -7.44 -7.05
C ILE A 132 8.71 -6.47 -7.70
N PHE A 133 8.98 -5.34 -7.05
CA PHE A 133 9.91 -4.33 -7.54
C PHE A 133 11.32 -4.87 -7.75
N ASP A 134 11.89 -5.57 -6.77
CA ASP A 134 13.26 -6.07 -6.86
C ASP A 134 13.45 -7.03 -8.04
N ARG A 135 12.42 -7.86 -8.31
CA ARG A 135 12.40 -8.73 -9.48
C ARG A 135 12.19 -7.99 -10.79
N ILE A 136 11.35 -6.95 -10.82
CA ILE A 136 11.12 -6.11 -12.01
C ILE A 136 12.34 -5.24 -12.32
N LYS A 137 13.07 -4.79 -11.32
CA LYS A 137 14.28 -3.96 -11.47
C LYS A 137 15.39 -4.66 -12.27
N ASN A 138 15.40 -5.98 -12.24
CA ASN A 138 16.37 -6.81 -12.96
C ASN A 138 15.92 -7.14 -14.40
N ILE A 139 14.76 -6.60 -14.83
CA ILE A 139 14.28 -6.56 -16.23
C ILE A 139 14.86 -5.34 -16.94
#